data_AF-A0A1H7J166-F1
#
_entry.id   AF-A0A1H7J166-F1
#
_cell.length_a   1.000
_cell.length_b   1.000
_cell.length_c   1.000
_cell.angle_alpha   90.00
_cell.angle_beta   90.00
_cell.angle_gamma   90.00
#
_symmetry.space_group_name_H-M   'P 1'
#
loop_
_entity.id
_entity.type
_entity.pdbx_description
1 polymer ?
#
loop_
_entity_poly.entity_id
_entity_poly.type
_entity_poly.pdbx_seq_one_letter_code
_entity_poly.pdbx_strand_id
1 'polypeptide(L)'
;MGTKAEQEKFTKEFLERKPNRCSKCKGRIRYIGGGRYECFDCGNQEIDDFGRVKEYIDEHGATPAIIISEHTGVPVDIINGMLRQGRLEIPEGSPVYVQCESCGCSIRYGRYCPDCIRSRTNSLKGVFFNPEVGEKPQREVKKEDGRMHFLKFDK
;
A
#
# COMPACT_ATOMS: atom_id res chain seq x y z
N MET A 1 9.98 10.29 9.89
CA MET A 1 10.51 8.98 10.33
C MET A 1 9.36 8.28 11.01
N GLY A 2 8.71 7.33 10.36
CA GLY A 2 7.90 6.37 11.12
C GLY A 2 8.82 5.71 12.14
N THR A 3 8.48 5.82 13.42
CA THR A 3 9.27 5.28 14.52
C THR A 3 9.51 3.78 14.30
N LYS A 4 10.64 3.26 14.79
CA LYS A 4 10.88 1.80 14.78
C LYS A 4 9.70 1.02 15.39
N ALA A 5 9.07 1.59 16.42
CA ALA A 5 7.89 1.05 17.06
C ALA A 5 6.68 0.90 16.11
N GLU A 6 6.42 1.88 15.24
CA GLU A 6 5.33 1.78 14.25
C GLU A 6 5.60 0.71 13.19
N GLN A 7 6.84 0.57 12.75
CA GLN A 7 7.23 -0.49 11.82
C GLN A 7 7.07 -1.87 12.44
N GLU A 8 7.55 -2.03 13.69
CA GLU A 8 7.49 -3.28 14.43
C GLU A 8 6.04 -3.70 14.71
N LYS A 9 5.20 -2.74 15.10
CA LYS A 9 3.75 -2.92 15.27
C LYS A 9 3.09 -3.38 13.98
N PHE A 10 3.36 -2.70 12.85
CA PHE A 10 2.84 -3.12 11.54
C PHE A 10 3.28 -4.55 11.19
N THR A 11 4.56 -4.89 11.34
CA THR A 11 5.05 -6.22 10.99
C THR A 11 4.39 -7.30 11.84
N LYS A 12 4.18 -7.02 13.13
CA LYS A 12 3.50 -7.95 14.04
C LYS A 12 2.05 -8.16 13.60
N GLU A 13 1.30 -7.09 13.41
CA GLU A 13 -0.12 -7.14 13.02
C GLU A 13 -0.31 -7.82 11.65
N PHE A 14 0.56 -7.51 10.68
CA PHE A 14 0.55 -8.14 9.36
C PHE A 14 0.85 -9.65 9.43
N LEU A 15 1.80 -10.07 10.28
CA LEU A 15 2.12 -11.49 10.47
C LEU A 15 1.01 -12.25 11.20
N GLU A 16 0.32 -11.63 12.15
CA GLU A 16 -0.79 -12.24 12.88
C GLU A 16 -2.01 -12.49 11.99
N ARG A 17 -2.26 -11.61 11.00
CA ARG A 17 -3.39 -11.72 10.07
C ARG A 17 -3.12 -12.66 8.88
N LYS A 18 -1.87 -13.09 8.70
CA LYS A 18 -1.46 -13.98 7.62
C LYS A 18 -2.00 -15.41 7.86
N PRO A 19 -2.63 -16.05 6.85
CA PRO A 19 -3.02 -17.44 6.94
C PRO A 19 -1.84 -18.33 7.29
N ASN A 20 -2.00 -19.16 8.32
CA ASN A 20 -0.98 -20.13 8.77
C ASN A 20 -1.40 -21.60 8.56
N ARG A 21 -2.70 -21.84 8.36
CA ARG A 21 -3.30 -23.16 8.09
C ARG A 21 -4.47 -23.01 7.14
N CYS A 22 -4.80 -24.10 6.44
CA CYS A 22 -5.95 -24.14 5.55
C CYS A 22 -7.25 -23.89 6.34
N SER A 23 -8.10 -23.01 5.83
CA SER A 23 -9.40 -22.70 6.43
C SER A 23 -10.32 -23.94 6.47
N LYS A 24 -10.28 -24.76 5.40
CA LYS A 24 -11.13 -25.95 5.19
C LYS A 24 -10.70 -27.17 6.00
N CYS A 25 -9.45 -27.61 5.87
CA CYS A 25 -8.98 -28.87 6.48
C CYS A 25 -7.99 -28.70 7.63
N LYS A 26 -7.59 -27.46 7.97
CA LYS A 26 -6.52 -27.13 8.95
C LYS A 26 -5.14 -27.72 8.60
N GLY A 27 -5.01 -28.22 7.38
CA GLY A 27 -3.78 -28.72 6.78
C GLY A 27 -2.70 -27.65 6.64
N ARG A 28 -1.49 -28.12 6.33
CA ARG A 28 -0.35 -27.21 6.06
C ARG A 28 -0.58 -26.49 4.73
N ILE A 29 -0.13 -25.25 4.66
CA ILE A 29 -0.22 -24.42 3.45
C ILE A 29 1.17 -23.98 3.01
N ARG A 30 1.37 -23.86 1.70
CA ARG A 30 2.59 -23.30 1.10
C ARG A 30 2.27 -21.97 0.44
N TYR A 31 3.21 -21.03 0.51
CA TYR A 31 3.12 -19.80 -0.25
C TYR A 31 3.36 -20.08 -1.74
N ILE A 32 2.45 -19.62 -2.60
CA ILE A 32 2.54 -19.80 -4.06
C ILE A 32 2.79 -18.48 -4.81
N GLY A 33 2.81 -17.35 -4.11
CA GLY A 33 3.13 -16.03 -4.69
C GLY A 33 1.96 -15.04 -4.61
N GLY A 34 2.29 -13.75 -4.63
CA GLY A 34 1.30 -12.66 -4.67
C GLY A 34 0.31 -12.63 -3.51
N GLY A 35 0.70 -13.09 -2.31
CA GLY A 35 -0.21 -13.19 -1.16
C GLY A 35 -1.13 -14.43 -1.17
N ARG A 36 -0.92 -15.37 -2.09
CA ARG A 36 -1.70 -16.61 -2.19
C ARG A 36 -0.98 -17.80 -1.56
N TYR A 37 -1.75 -18.69 -0.96
CA TYR A 37 -1.28 -19.92 -0.32
C TYR A 37 -2.11 -21.10 -0.78
N GLU A 38 -1.50 -22.27 -0.90
CA GLU A 38 -2.17 -23.50 -1.31
C GLU A 38 -2.00 -24.58 -0.25
N CYS A 39 -3.07 -25.28 0.08
CA CYS A 39 -3.04 -26.40 1.01
C CYS A 39 -2.46 -27.66 0.37
N PHE A 40 -1.53 -28.32 1.06
CA PHE A 40 -0.96 -29.61 0.63
C PHE A 40 -1.97 -30.75 0.62
N ASP A 41 -2.95 -30.71 1.53
CA ASP A 41 -3.86 -31.84 1.77
C ASP A 41 -5.11 -31.80 0.88
N CYS A 42 -5.66 -30.61 0.62
CA CYS A 42 -6.92 -30.47 -0.13
C CYS A 42 -6.86 -29.52 -1.33
N GLY A 43 -5.70 -28.90 -1.61
CA GLY A 43 -5.55 -27.95 -2.71
C GLY A 43 -6.30 -26.62 -2.54
N ASN A 44 -6.94 -26.37 -1.39
CA ASN A 44 -7.63 -25.11 -1.17
C ASN A 44 -6.66 -23.93 -1.22
N GLN A 45 -7.07 -22.85 -1.88
CA GLN A 45 -6.32 -21.62 -1.93
C GLN A 45 -6.80 -20.63 -0.87
N GLU A 46 -5.85 -20.06 -0.15
CA GLU A 46 -6.06 -18.98 0.82
C GLU A 46 -5.38 -17.72 0.30
N ILE A 47 -5.91 -16.55 0.66
CA ILE A 47 -5.34 -15.26 0.30
C ILE A 47 -5.12 -14.45 1.59
N ASP A 48 -3.93 -13.88 1.75
CA ASP A 48 -3.65 -12.93 2.83
C ASP A 48 -4.13 -11.52 2.50
N ASP A 49 -3.97 -10.61 3.45
CA ASP A 49 -4.38 -9.21 3.26
C ASP A 49 -3.63 -8.53 2.12
N PHE A 50 -2.37 -8.90 1.86
CA PHE A 50 -1.65 -8.38 0.71
C PHE A 50 -2.29 -8.85 -0.61
N GLY A 51 -2.60 -10.14 -0.72
CA GLY A 51 -3.25 -10.69 -1.90
C GLY A 51 -4.63 -10.08 -2.14
N ARG A 52 -5.43 -9.86 -1.08
CA ARG A 52 -6.75 -9.21 -1.16
C ARG A 52 -6.65 -7.78 -1.69
N VAL A 53 -5.74 -6.99 -1.12
CA VAL A 53 -5.53 -5.59 -1.55
C VAL A 53 -5.00 -5.55 -2.97
N LYS A 54 -4.06 -6.44 -3.32
CA LYS A 54 -3.50 -6.53 -4.66
C LYS A 54 -4.59 -6.85 -5.70
N GLU A 55 -5.40 -7.87 -5.45
CA GLU A 55 -6.49 -8.29 -6.35
C GLU A 55 -7.51 -7.17 -6.56
N TYR A 56 -7.86 -6.45 -5.48
CA TYR A 56 -8.75 -5.30 -5.59
C TYR A 56 -8.17 -4.17 -6.46
N ILE A 57 -6.89 -3.83 -6.26
CA ILE A 57 -6.21 -2.80 -7.07
C ILE A 57 -6.03 -3.25 -8.52
N ASP A 58 -5.71 -4.52 -8.76
CA ASP A 58 -5.56 -5.08 -10.11
C ASP A 58 -6.90 -5.02 -10.88
N GLU A 59 -8.04 -5.23 -10.21
CA GLU A 59 -9.37 -5.20 -10.82
C GLU A 59 -9.95 -3.78 -10.99
N HIS A 60 -9.84 -2.93 -9.96
CA HIS A 60 -10.51 -1.63 -9.92
C HIS A 60 -9.57 -0.47 -10.25
N GLY A 61 -8.28 -0.75 -10.39
CA GLY A 61 -7.24 0.26 -10.49
C GLY A 61 -7.03 0.98 -9.17
N ALA A 62 -6.41 2.15 -9.27
CA ALA A 62 -5.96 2.87 -8.11
C ALA A 62 -7.09 3.59 -7.37
N THR A 63 -7.24 3.21 -6.10
CA THR A 63 -8.38 3.56 -5.27
C THR A 63 -7.88 4.06 -3.90
N PRO A 64 -8.54 5.05 -3.26
CA PRO A 64 -8.24 5.45 -1.89
C PRO A 64 -8.19 4.27 -0.90
N ALA A 65 -7.22 4.29 0.02
CA ALA A 65 -7.04 3.23 1.02
C ALA A 65 -8.31 2.98 1.87
N ILE A 66 -9.14 4.01 2.10
CA ILE A 66 -10.42 3.89 2.81
C ILE A 66 -11.39 2.98 2.06
N ILE A 67 -11.56 3.20 0.76
CA ILE A 67 -12.46 2.38 -0.08
C ILE A 67 -11.91 0.96 -0.18
N ILE A 68 -10.60 0.80 -0.40
CA ILE A 68 -9.98 -0.53 -0.39
C ILE A 68 -10.26 -1.24 0.95
N SER A 69 -10.17 -0.52 2.07
CA SER A 69 -10.45 -1.07 3.40
C SER A 69 -11.90 -1.55 3.54
N GLU A 70 -12.85 -0.77 3.07
CA GLU A 70 -14.28 -1.10 3.09
C GLU A 70 -14.58 -2.37 2.29
N HIS A 71 -13.94 -2.54 1.12
CA HIS A 71 -14.18 -3.69 0.25
C HIS A 71 -13.40 -4.95 0.66
N THR A 72 -12.16 -4.80 1.14
CA THR A 72 -11.27 -5.94 1.43
C THR A 72 -11.30 -6.38 2.89
N GLY A 73 -11.81 -5.55 3.80
CA GLY A 73 -11.75 -5.76 5.25
C GLY A 73 -10.34 -5.60 5.85
N VAL A 74 -9.38 -5.13 5.05
CA VAL A 74 -8.02 -4.84 5.50
C VAL A 74 -7.97 -3.44 6.09
N PRO A 75 -7.45 -3.21 7.31
CA PRO A 75 -7.40 -1.89 7.93
C PRO A 75 -6.65 -0.88 7.08
N VAL A 76 -7.14 0.36 7.08
CA VAL A 76 -6.51 1.49 6.39
C VAL A 76 -5.04 1.65 6.78
N ASP A 77 -4.70 1.46 8.05
CA ASP A 77 -3.32 1.55 8.55
C ASP A 77 -2.40 0.47 7.94
N ILE A 78 -2.94 -0.72 7.73
CA ILE A 78 -2.22 -1.82 7.10
C ILE A 78 -2.02 -1.53 5.60
N ILE A 79 -3.05 -1.05 4.90
CA ILE A 79 -2.95 -0.68 3.48
C ILE A 79 -1.91 0.45 3.28
N ASN A 80 -1.99 1.49 4.09
CA ASN A 80 -1.03 2.60 4.07
C ASN A 80 0.39 2.13 4.42
N GLY A 81 0.52 1.21 5.37
CA GLY A 81 1.80 0.58 5.72
C GLY A 81 2.41 -0.18 4.53
N MET A 82 1.61 -0.94 3.79
CA MET A 82 2.07 -1.66 2.60
C MET A 82 2.55 -0.71 1.49
N LEU A 83 1.81 0.37 1.21
CA LEU A 83 2.21 1.40 0.24
C LEU A 83 3.52 2.09 0.64
N ARG A 84 3.63 2.50 1.92
CA ARG A 84 4.82 3.20 2.42
C ARG A 84 6.07 2.32 2.49
N GLN A 85 5.91 1.01 2.67
CA GLN A 85 7.02 0.06 2.63
C GLN A 85 7.41 -0.38 1.21
N GLY A 86 6.73 0.13 0.18
CA GLY A 86 6.98 -0.28 -1.21
C GLY A 86 6.57 -1.72 -1.51
N ARG A 87 5.69 -2.31 -0.68
CA ARG A 87 5.12 -3.64 -0.95
C ARG A 87 4.01 -3.58 -1.99
N LEU A 88 3.30 -2.45 -2.04
CA LEU A 88 2.29 -2.13 -3.05
C LEU A 88 2.72 -0.90 -3.83
N GLU A 89 2.35 -0.87 -5.10
CA GLU A 89 2.59 0.24 -6.02
C GLU A 89 1.26 0.69 -6.64
N ILE A 90 1.05 2.01 -6.68
CA ILE A 90 -0.09 2.60 -7.36
C ILE A 90 0.25 2.74 -8.85
N PRO A 91 -0.56 2.22 -9.79
CA PRO A 91 -0.33 2.38 -11.22
C PRO A 91 -0.29 3.85 -11.68
N GLU A 92 0.34 4.11 -12.82
CA GLU A 92 0.31 5.44 -13.45
C GLU A 92 -1.10 5.81 -13.95
N GLY A 93 -1.41 7.11 -14.00
CA GLY A 93 -2.75 7.58 -14.39
C GLY A 93 -3.83 7.39 -13.32
N SER A 94 -3.43 7.04 -12.09
CA SER A 94 -4.33 6.99 -10.94
C SER A 94 -4.87 8.38 -10.57
N PRO A 95 -6.14 8.50 -10.11
CA PRO A 95 -6.64 9.72 -9.50
C PRO A 95 -6.06 10.00 -8.10
N VAL A 96 -5.45 9.00 -7.45
CA VAL A 96 -5.00 9.03 -6.05
C VAL A 96 -3.59 8.46 -5.91
N TYR A 97 -2.72 9.20 -5.22
CA TYR A 97 -1.33 8.82 -4.93
C TYR A 97 -1.03 9.01 -3.45
N VAL A 98 -0.01 8.32 -2.92
CA VAL A 98 0.49 8.62 -1.57
C VAL A 98 1.38 9.87 -1.62
N GLN A 99 1.49 10.59 -0.51
CA GLN A 99 2.26 11.83 -0.44
C GLN A 99 3.62 11.62 0.23
N CYS A 100 4.64 12.26 -0.32
CA CYS A 100 5.96 12.33 0.29
C CYS A 100 5.88 12.98 1.68
N GLU A 101 6.36 12.29 2.72
CA GLU A 101 6.35 12.79 4.11
C GLU A 101 7.21 14.05 4.32
N SER A 102 8.09 14.41 3.37
CA SER A 102 8.98 15.56 3.49
C SER A 102 8.51 16.79 2.71
N CYS A 103 7.91 16.62 1.54
CA CYS A 103 7.53 17.75 0.67
C CYS A 103 6.08 17.70 0.16
N GLY A 104 5.33 16.64 0.48
CA GLY A 104 3.92 16.51 0.12
C GLY A 104 3.64 16.13 -1.35
N CYS A 105 4.64 16.04 -2.22
CA CYS A 105 4.41 15.64 -3.62
C CYS A 105 3.85 14.22 -3.73
N SER A 106 3.08 13.96 -4.79
CA SER A 106 2.58 12.63 -5.14
C SER A 106 3.71 11.65 -5.43
N ILE A 107 3.62 10.44 -4.88
CA ILE A 107 4.48 9.29 -5.17
C ILE A 107 3.61 8.03 -5.30
N ARG A 108 4.08 7.07 -6.09
CA ARG A 108 3.35 5.82 -6.41
C ARG A 108 3.44 4.79 -5.28
N TYR A 109 4.48 4.87 -4.46
CA TYR A 109 4.74 4.02 -3.29
C TYR A 109 5.81 4.71 -2.43
N GLY A 110 6.23 4.09 -1.33
CA GLY A 110 7.34 4.61 -0.52
C GLY A 110 6.94 5.75 0.41
N ARG A 111 7.92 6.26 1.18
CA ARG A 111 7.72 7.34 2.17
C ARG A 111 8.15 8.70 1.65
N TYR A 112 9.17 8.70 0.80
CA TYR A 112 9.79 9.92 0.33
C TYR A 112 9.99 9.85 -1.18
N CYS A 113 9.86 10.98 -1.84
CA CYS A 113 10.20 11.08 -3.25
C CYS A 113 11.73 11.03 -3.47
N PRO A 114 12.17 10.81 -4.73
CA PRO A 114 13.59 10.63 -5.02
C PRO A 114 14.41 11.87 -4.67
N ASP A 115 13.85 13.06 -4.85
CA ASP A 115 14.53 14.33 -4.55
C ASP A 115 14.72 14.53 -3.04
N CYS A 116 13.70 14.22 -2.24
CA CYS A 116 13.78 14.35 -0.80
C CYS A 116 14.79 13.37 -0.20
N ILE A 117 14.85 12.13 -0.69
CA ILE A 117 15.89 11.21 -0.23
C ILE A 117 17.28 11.68 -0.66
N ARG A 118 17.47 12.07 -1.93
CA ARG A 118 18.75 12.60 -2.42
C ARG A 118 19.25 13.79 -1.59
N SER A 119 18.36 14.71 -1.24
CA SER A 119 18.70 15.89 -0.42
C SER A 119 19.10 15.53 1.02
N ARG A 120 18.53 14.45 1.59
CA ARG A 120 18.86 13.99 2.94
C ARG A 120 20.11 13.12 2.98
N THR A 121 20.37 12.35 1.93
CA THR A 121 21.56 11.50 1.81
C THR A 121 22.67 12.23 1.04
N ASN A 122 23.19 13.34 1.57
CA ASN A 122 24.31 14.07 0.98
C ASN A 122 25.67 13.30 1.03
N SER A 123 25.67 12.00 1.38
CA SER A 123 26.91 11.24 1.66
C SER A 123 26.92 9.77 1.24
N LEU A 124 25.93 9.26 0.50
CA LEU A 124 25.97 7.87 0.03
C LEU A 124 25.94 7.82 -1.49
N LYS A 125 27.14 7.93 -2.09
CA LYS A 125 27.41 7.40 -3.43
C LYS A 125 27.07 5.92 -3.40
N GLY A 126 25.91 5.56 -3.95
CA GLY A 126 25.45 4.17 -4.05
C GLY A 126 24.23 3.87 -3.20
N VAL A 127 23.09 4.52 -3.48
CA VAL A 127 21.79 4.03 -3.01
C VAL A 127 21.22 3.13 -4.10
N PHE A 128 21.77 1.92 -4.21
CA PHE A 128 21.13 0.83 -4.95
C PHE A 128 19.91 0.41 -4.10
N PHE A 129 18.70 0.63 -4.63
CA PHE A 129 17.42 0.20 -4.04
C PHE A 129 17.19 0.55 -2.56
N ASN A 130 16.65 1.75 -2.30
CA ASN A 130 16.08 2.06 -0.99
C ASN A 130 14.55 1.95 -1.07
N PRO A 131 13.91 0.96 -0.41
CA PRO A 131 12.46 0.73 -0.50
C PRO A 131 11.61 1.87 0.08
N GLU A 132 12.23 2.82 0.77
CA GLU A 132 11.59 4.06 1.23
C GLU A 132 11.47 5.13 0.13
N VAL A 133 12.16 4.97 -1.01
CA VAL A 133 12.08 5.85 -2.18
C VAL A 133 10.90 5.45 -3.05
N GLY A 134 9.92 6.34 -3.13
CA GLY A 134 8.81 6.25 -4.08
C GLY A 134 9.11 6.90 -5.42
N GLU A 135 8.67 6.31 -6.51
CA GLU A 135 8.65 6.99 -7.81
C GLU A 135 7.55 8.04 -7.86
N LYS A 136 7.82 9.18 -8.51
CA LYS A 136 6.77 10.15 -8.84
C LYS A 136 5.99 9.65 -10.06
N PRO A 137 4.65 9.81 -10.10
CA PRO A 137 3.87 9.47 -11.28
C PRO A 137 4.28 10.34 -12.48
N GLN A 138 4.46 9.75 -13.66
CA GLN A 138 4.78 10.52 -14.88
C GLN A 138 3.53 11.14 -15.54
N ARG A 139 2.36 10.55 -15.27
CA ARG A 139 1.05 10.99 -15.78
C ARG A 139 0.09 11.16 -14.61
N GLU A 140 -0.09 12.40 -14.16
CA GLU A 140 -1.13 12.76 -13.20
C GLU A 140 -2.41 13.14 -13.96
N VAL A 141 -3.54 12.55 -13.57
CA VAL A 141 -4.85 13.04 -14.03
C VAL A 141 -5.04 14.43 -13.41
N LYS A 142 -5.09 15.48 -14.24
CA LYS A 142 -5.35 16.84 -13.77
C LYS A 142 -6.68 16.84 -13.02
N LYS A 143 -6.65 17.10 -11.70
CA LYS A 143 -7.85 17.42 -10.95
C LYS A 143 -8.40 18.72 -11.53
N GLU A 144 -9.47 18.65 -12.32
CA GLU A 144 -10.27 19.84 -12.61
C GLU A 144 -10.69 20.46 -11.27
N ASP A 145 -10.58 21.78 -11.18
CA ASP A 145 -10.71 22.66 -10.00
C ASP A 145 -11.88 22.24 -9.07
N GLY A 146 -11.63 21.27 -8.19
CA GLY A 146 -12.59 20.73 -7.22
C GLY A 146 -12.78 21.68 -6.04
N ARG A 147 -13.29 22.88 -6.31
CA ARG A 147 -13.68 23.83 -5.28
C ARG A 147 -14.97 23.34 -4.64
N MET A 148 -14.89 22.90 -3.39
CA MET A 148 -16.08 22.61 -2.60
C MET A 148 -16.78 23.94 -2.29
N HIS A 149 -18.03 24.10 -2.72
CA HIS A 149 -18.86 25.25 -2.39
C HIS A 149 -19.62 24.99 -1.08
N PHE A 150 -19.73 26.00 -0.22
CA PHE A 150 -20.63 25.98 0.92
C PHE A 150 -22.08 26.18 0.46
N LEU A 151 -23.02 25.38 0.95
CA LEU A 151 -24.45 25.63 0.80
C LEU A 151 -24.81 26.86 1.65
N LYS A 152 -25.22 27.95 1.00
CA LYS A 152 -25.83 29.09 1.69
C LYS A 152 -27.23 28.66 2.14
N PHE A 153 -27.46 28.67 3.45
CA PHE A 153 -28.80 28.60 4.02
C PHE A 153 -29.29 30.04 4.19
N ASP A 154 -30.12 30.49 3.26
CA ASP A 154 -30.84 31.76 3.39
C ASP A 154 -31.91 31.62 4.48
N LYS A 155 -32.04 32.65 5.34
CA LYS A 155 -32.95 32.71 6.48
C LYS A 155 -34.14 33.62 6.18
#